data_AF-A0A9P1MQE1-F1
#
_entry.id   AF-A0A9P1MQE1-F1
#
_cell.length_a   1.000
_cell.length_b   1.000
_cell.length_c   1.000
_cell.angle_alpha   90.00
_cell.angle_beta   90.00
_cell.angle_gamma   90.00
#
_symmetry.space_group_name_H-M   'P 1'
#
loop_
_entity.id
_entity.type
_entity.pdbx_description
1 polymer ?
#
loop_
_entity_poly.entity_id
_entity_poly.type
_entity_poly.pdbx_seq_one_letter_code
_entity_poly.pdbx_strand_id
1 'polypeptide(L)'
;MDNLDSLTTKCSGLSLNTDGNVAAASTTSPKFNREMVVSQEEMVRIMRNLHELRTNELKEVLQKEQLNIQGKKKELQERVRRFYKKHFLLYQHQRDLARPGRKTKKHFDYLVTIDFECTCQMANYDYPHEIIQFPAVLIEMESLSIIDTFDSFVKPDINPILDPFCTSLCGITQENVDSAPSFTEVVNLFYKWLGKHNLGKGGHKFAFVVDGYHDFWKFLQFKFFSLGERMPTLFRSYINMRKTFEQKVAILQRGRGKTGIENMLEHYKLDFDGKLHNGLDDARNMARICIEMIKNKVEFRINERLINKKKANQVQRANPVDDNNSQSDFQVWRQRLPLAFQRVTQQEFSTGEYLDNGSSDEE
;
A
#
# COMPACT_ATOMS: atom_id res chain seq x y z
N MET A 1 51.81 21.64 -23.08
CA MET A 1 52.68 21.12 -22.00
C MET A 1 51.79 20.38 -21.01
N ASP A 2 50.98 19.44 -21.49
CA ASP A 2 51.32 18.06 -21.93
C ASP A 2 51.34 17.15 -20.69
N ASN A 3 50.60 16.05 -20.56
CA ASN A 3 49.99 15.17 -21.55
C ASN A 3 48.73 14.50 -20.97
N LEU A 4 47.63 14.59 -21.70
CA LEU A 4 46.67 13.50 -21.90
C LEU A 4 47.28 12.56 -22.95
N ASP A 5 47.23 11.24 -22.69
CA ASP A 5 47.23 10.10 -23.63
C ASP A 5 47.70 8.89 -22.81
N SER A 6 47.03 7.73 -22.77
CA SER A 6 46.53 6.96 -23.89
C SER A 6 45.68 5.81 -23.33
N LEU A 7 44.60 5.46 -24.04
CA LEU A 7 44.17 4.07 -24.27
C LEU A 7 43.00 4.09 -25.28
N THR A 8 43.35 4.39 -26.53
CA THR A 8 42.56 4.03 -27.71
C THR A 8 43.00 2.64 -28.18
N THR A 9 42.08 1.69 -28.34
CA THR A 9 42.22 0.62 -29.35
C THR A 9 40.86 0.23 -29.92
N LYS A 10 40.63 0.78 -31.12
CA LYS A 10 40.04 0.20 -32.34
C LYS A 10 38.60 -0.35 -32.33
N CYS A 11 37.77 0.42 -33.05
CA CYS A 11 36.64 -0.03 -33.83
C CYS A 11 37.01 -1.05 -34.93
N SER A 12 36.12 -2.03 -35.11
CA SER A 12 35.64 -2.56 -36.40
C SER A 12 34.32 -3.25 -36.03
N GLY A 13 33.16 -3.01 -36.63
CA GLY A 13 32.79 -2.56 -37.95
C GLY A 13 31.51 -3.35 -38.23
N LEU A 14 30.34 -2.70 -38.23
CA LEU A 14 29.11 -3.33 -38.69
C LEU A 14 28.40 -2.36 -39.63
N SER A 15 28.41 -2.77 -40.89
CA SER A 15 27.83 -2.08 -42.02
C SER A 15 26.30 -2.09 -41.92
N LEU A 16 25.69 -0.96 -42.22
CA LEU A 16 24.31 -0.90 -42.65
C LEU A 16 24.19 -1.69 -43.96
N ASN A 17 23.30 -2.68 -43.99
CA ASN A 17 22.70 -3.15 -45.23
C ASN A 17 21.22 -3.42 -45.03
N THR A 18 20.48 -2.82 -45.96
CA THR A 18 19.06 -2.82 -46.24
C THR A 18 18.60 -4.16 -46.83
N ASP A 19 17.33 -4.44 -46.60
CA ASP A 19 16.44 -5.36 -47.32
C ASP A 19 16.78 -6.86 -47.37
N GLY A 20 15.92 -7.65 -46.72
CA GLY A 20 16.02 -9.11 -46.71
C GLY A 20 14.88 -9.77 -45.95
N ASN A 21 13.68 -9.65 -46.48
CA ASN A 21 12.46 -10.39 -46.14
C ASN A 21 12.72 -11.88 -45.81
N VAL A 22 12.56 -12.31 -44.54
CA VAL A 22 12.41 -13.74 -44.20
C VAL A 22 11.50 -13.94 -42.99
N ALA A 23 10.36 -14.58 -43.27
CA ALA A 23 9.52 -15.41 -42.42
C ALA A 23 8.95 -14.80 -41.13
N ALA A 24 7.70 -14.34 -41.24
CA ALA A 24 6.76 -14.39 -40.13
C ALA A 24 6.72 -15.81 -39.56
N ALA A 25 7.36 -16.01 -38.40
CA ALA A 25 7.20 -17.22 -37.63
C ALA A 25 5.72 -17.33 -37.24
N SER A 26 5.00 -18.19 -37.94
CA SER A 26 3.67 -18.63 -37.55
C SER A 26 3.79 -19.38 -36.23
N THR A 27 3.69 -18.66 -35.12
CA THR A 27 3.36 -19.28 -33.84
C THR A 27 1.94 -19.78 -33.97
N THR A 28 1.81 -21.07 -34.29
CA THR A 28 0.55 -21.80 -34.24
C THR A 28 0.05 -21.79 -32.80
N SER A 29 -0.73 -20.76 -32.49
CA SER A 29 -1.58 -20.70 -31.29
C SER A 29 -2.46 -21.95 -31.26
N PRO A 30 -2.58 -22.66 -30.10
CA PRO A 30 -3.44 -23.82 -30.02
C PRO A 30 -4.89 -23.42 -30.31
N LYS A 31 -5.51 -24.12 -31.26
CA LYS A 31 -6.92 -23.99 -31.70
C LYS A 31 -7.88 -23.85 -30.50
N PHE A 32 -8.42 -22.66 -30.24
CA PHE A 32 -9.59 -22.45 -29.39
C PHE A 32 -10.36 -21.20 -29.83
N ASN A 33 -11.16 -21.34 -30.89
CA ASN A 33 -12.06 -20.32 -31.45
C ASN A 33 -13.49 -20.86 -31.44
N ARG A 34 -14.12 -21.03 -30.27
CA ARG A 34 -15.58 -21.15 -30.23
C ARG A 34 -16.13 -19.85 -29.68
N GLU A 35 -16.76 -19.06 -30.55
CA GLU A 35 -17.55 -17.91 -30.13
C GLU A 35 -18.72 -18.38 -29.27
N MET A 36 -18.95 -17.68 -28.16
CA MET A 36 -20.11 -17.93 -27.30
C MET A 36 -21.37 -17.41 -27.98
N VAL A 37 -22.45 -18.18 -27.89
CA VAL A 37 -23.77 -17.75 -28.38
C VAL A 37 -24.39 -16.76 -27.40
N VAL A 38 -24.18 -16.97 -26.10
CA VAL A 38 -24.71 -16.11 -25.04
C VAL A 38 -23.89 -14.82 -24.94
N SER A 39 -24.58 -13.67 -24.77
CA SER A 39 -23.94 -12.37 -24.63
C SER A 39 -23.04 -12.29 -23.39
N GLN A 40 -22.08 -11.37 -23.38
CA GLN A 40 -21.20 -11.18 -22.23
C GLN A 40 -21.98 -10.84 -20.94
N GLU A 41 -23.02 -10.01 -21.04
CA GLU A 41 -23.86 -9.61 -19.90
C GLU A 41 -24.61 -10.81 -19.31
N GLU A 42 -25.17 -11.65 -20.18
CA GLU A 42 -25.91 -12.84 -19.77
C GLU A 42 -24.96 -13.91 -19.18
N MET A 43 -23.76 -14.09 -19.75
CA MET A 43 -22.71 -14.94 -19.16
C MET A 43 -22.34 -14.47 -17.74
N VAL A 44 -22.16 -13.17 -17.52
CA VAL A 44 -21.84 -12.63 -16.19
C VAL A 44 -22.95 -12.93 -15.20
N ARG A 45 -24.21 -12.73 -15.60
CA ARG A 45 -25.39 -13.04 -14.79
C ARG A 45 -25.42 -14.52 -14.41
N ILE A 46 -25.23 -15.41 -15.39
CA ILE A 46 -25.18 -16.87 -15.20
C ILE A 46 -24.06 -17.24 -14.22
N MET A 47 -22.84 -16.74 -14.45
CA MET A 47 -21.66 -17.11 -13.64
C MET A 47 -21.75 -16.61 -12.20
N ARG A 48 -22.36 -15.45 -11.95
CA ARG A 48 -22.58 -14.93 -10.59
C ARG A 48 -23.62 -15.73 -9.81
N ASN A 49 -24.70 -16.14 -10.48
CA ASN A 49 -25.84 -16.80 -9.84
C ASN A 49 -25.89 -18.31 -10.11
N LEU A 50 -24.78 -18.91 -10.55
CA LEU A 50 -24.71 -20.30 -11.01
C LEU A 50 -25.23 -21.31 -9.98
N HIS A 51 -25.04 -21.01 -8.69
CA HIS A 51 -25.48 -21.85 -7.59
C HIS A 51 -27.00 -21.82 -7.38
N GLU A 52 -27.64 -20.70 -7.72
CA GLU A 52 -29.08 -20.45 -7.58
C GLU A 52 -29.88 -21.04 -8.74
N LEU A 53 -29.28 -21.16 -9.94
CA LEU A 53 -29.96 -21.69 -11.12
C LEU A 53 -30.56 -23.09 -10.88
N ARG A 54 -31.80 -23.27 -11.32
CA ARG A 54 -32.53 -24.55 -11.31
C ARG A 54 -32.02 -25.48 -12.40
N THR A 55 -32.33 -26.77 -12.28
CA THR A 55 -31.85 -27.80 -13.22
C THR A 55 -32.30 -27.52 -14.66
N ASN A 56 -33.53 -27.07 -14.88
CA ASN A 56 -34.04 -26.69 -16.20
C ASN A 56 -33.30 -25.47 -16.78
N GLU A 57 -33.05 -24.44 -15.98
CA GLU A 57 -32.30 -23.24 -16.40
C GLU A 57 -30.86 -23.59 -16.80
N LEU A 58 -30.20 -24.48 -16.06
CA LEU A 58 -28.88 -24.98 -16.42
C LEU A 58 -28.89 -25.75 -17.75
N LYS A 59 -29.94 -26.55 -18.01
CA LYS A 59 -30.10 -27.26 -19.29
C LYS A 59 -30.33 -26.27 -20.44
N GLU A 60 -31.15 -25.24 -20.25
CA GLU A 60 -31.36 -24.18 -21.24
C GLU A 60 -30.05 -23.45 -21.58
N VAL A 61 -29.25 -23.08 -20.57
CA VAL A 61 -27.93 -22.45 -20.77
C VAL A 61 -26.99 -23.37 -21.57
N LEU A 62 -26.92 -24.65 -21.23
CA LEU A 62 -26.10 -25.63 -21.94
C LEU A 62 -26.61 -25.87 -23.36
N GLN A 63 -27.93 -25.90 -23.56
CA GLN A 63 -28.56 -26.10 -24.86
C GLN A 63 -28.32 -24.91 -25.80
N LYS A 64 -28.39 -23.66 -25.32
CA LYS A 64 -28.01 -22.47 -26.09
C LYS A 64 -26.60 -22.57 -26.65
N GLU A 65 -25.68 -23.13 -25.87
CA GLU A 65 -24.28 -23.36 -26.26
C GLU A 65 -24.05 -24.73 -26.92
N GLN A 66 -25.13 -25.46 -27.25
CA GLN A 66 -25.09 -26.79 -27.89
C GLN A 66 -24.19 -27.78 -27.14
N LEU A 67 -24.28 -27.78 -25.81
CA LEU A 67 -23.56 -28.70 -24.91
C LEU A 67 -24.50 -29.79 -24.40
N ASN A 68 -23.91 -30.89 -23.92
CA ASN A 68 -24.65 -32.00 -23.33
C ASN A 68 -25.48 -31.53 -22.11
N ILE A 69 -26.78 -31.81 -22.13
CA ILE A 69 -27.76 -31.44 -21.10
C ILE A 69 -28.10 -32.55 -20.09
N GLN A 70 -27.49 -33.72 -20.22
CA GLN A 70 -27.67 -34.86 -19.32
C GLN A 70 -26.82 -34.71 -18.06
N GLY A 71 -27.33 -35.26 -16.97
CA GLY A 71 -26.67 -35.30 -15.67
C GLY A 71 -27.46 -34.66 -14.54
N LYS A 72 -26.93 -34.80 -13.33
CA LYS A 72 -27.47 -34.20 -12.10
C LYS A 72 -27.12 -32.71 -12.03
N LYS A 73 -27.85 -31.92 -11.22
CA LYS A 73 -27.66 -30.45 -11.08
C LYS A 73 -26.19 -30.04 -10.92
N LYS A 74 -25.42 -30.72 -10.04
CA LYS A 74 -24.00 -30.43 -9.83
C LYS A 74 -23.14 -30.62 -11.08
N GLU A 75 -23.38 -31.68 -11.85
CA GLU A 75 -22.65 -31.97 -13.10
C GLU A 75 -22.94 -30.91 -14.16
N LEU A 76 -24.21 -30.48 -14.28
CA LEU A 76 -24.61 -29.39 -15.16
C LEU A 76 -23.95 -28.06 -14.76
N GLN A 77 -23.94 -27.73 -13.45
CA GLN A 77 -23.27 -26.53 -12.93
C GLN A 77 -21.77 -26.54 -13.24
N GLU A 78 -21.09 -27.66 -13.03
CA GLU A 78 -19.67 -27.78 -13.37
C GLU A 78 -19.40 -27.64 -14.85
N ARG A 79 -20.30 -28.13 -15.70
CA ARG A 79 -20.18 -28.00 -17.16
C ARG A 79 -20.32 -26.54 -17.59
N VAL A 80 -21.34 -25.84 -17.09
CA VAL A 80 -21.53 -24.39 -17.32
C VAL A 80 -20.32 -23.62 -16.80
N ARG A 81 -19.87 -23.90 -15.57
CA ARG A 81 -18.68 -23.26 -14.98
C ARG A 81 -17.46 -23.45 -15.86
N ARG A 82 -17.17 -24.69 -16.28
CA ARG A 82 -16.00 -25.01 -17.11
C ARG A 82 -16.06 -24.30 -18.46
N PHE A 83 -17.22 -24.28 -19.10
CA PHE A 83 -17.41 -23.65 -20.40
C PHE A 83 -17.15 -22.14 -20.35
N TYR A 84 -17.78 -21.42 -19.41
CA TYR A 84 -17.65 -19.96 -19.34
C TYR A 84 -16.43 -19.46 -18.56
N LYS A 85 -15.70 -20.32 -17.84
CA LYS A 85 -14.59 -19.90 -16.93
C LYS A 85 -13.62 -18.94 -17.61
N LYS A 86 -13.11 -19.28 -18.79
CA LYS A 86 -12.10 -18.48 -19.49
C LYS A 86 -12.66 -17.13 -19.94
N HIS A 87 -13.83 -17.13 -20.60
CA HIS A 87 -14.48 -15.90 -21.06
C HIS A 87 -14.88 -14.98 -19.90
N PHE A 88 -15.36 -15.56 -18.79
CA PHE A 88 -15.69 -14.82 -17.58
C PHE A 88 -14.46 -14.19 -16.94
N LEU A 89 -13.34 -14.92 -16.86
CA LEU A 89 -12.06 -14.38 -16.37
C LEU A 89 -11.51 -13.28 -17.29
N LEU A 90 -11.60 -13.45 -18.61
CA LEU A 90 -11.20 -12.42 -19.58
C LEU A 90 -12.06 -11.16 -19.46
N TYR A 91 -13.38 -11.32 -19.34
CA TYR A 91 -14.30 -10.21 -19.11
C TYR A 91 -14.04 -9.49 -17.78
N GLN A 92 -13.81 -10.24 -16.69
CA GLN A 92 -13.41 -9.66 -15.42
C GLN A 92 -12.10 -8.88 -15.54
N HIS A 93 -11.11 -9.46 -16.23
CA HIS A 93 -9.84 -8.80 -16.48
C HIS A 93 -10.00 -7.51 -17.30
N GLN A 94 -10.83 -7.50 -18.36
CA GLN A 94 -11.13 -6.31 -19.16
C GLN A 94 -11.87 -5.25 -18.35
N ARG A 95 -12.82 -5.63 -17.50
CA ARG A 95 -13.49 -4.67 -16.59
C ARG A 95 -12.55 -4.11 -15.53
N ASP A 96 -11.66 -4.94 -14.99
CA ASP A 96 -10.67 -4.52 -14.01
C ASP A 96 -9.61 -3.62 -14.66
N LEU A 97 -9.26 -3.83 -15.94
CA LEU A 97 -8.47 -2.90 -16.73
C LEU A 97 -9.21 -1.58 -16.98
N ALA A 98 -10.52 -1.62 -17.22
CA ALA A 98 -11.34 -0.42 -17.41
C ALA A 98 -11.61 0.35 -16.11
N ARG A 99 -11.41 -0.28 -14.94
CA ARG A 99 -11.62 0.32 -13.61
C ARG A 99 -10.55 -0.18 -12.62
N PRO A 100 -9.29 0.26 -12.79
CA PRO A 100 -8.24 0.00 -11.80
C PRO A 100 -8.69 0.47 -10.42
N GLY A 101 -8.20 -0.16 -9.35
CA GLY A 101 -8.56 0.21 -7.98
C GLY A 101 -9.89 -0.28 -7.46
N ARG A 102 -10.73 -0.92 -8.28
CA ARG A 102 -12.04 -1.44 -7.82
C ARG A 102 -11.95 -2.33 -6.58
N LYS A 103 -10.88 -3.11 -6.40
CA LYS A 103 -10.70 -3.97 -5.22
C LYS A 103 -10.52 -3.13 -3.95
N THR A 104 -9.52 -2.25 -3.95
CA THR A 104 -9.29 -1.27 -2.86
C THR A 104 -10.52 -0.41 -2.61
N LYS A 105 -11.15 0.10 -3.68
CA LYS A 105 -12.33 0.97 -3.64
C LYS A 105 -13.56 0.36 -2.95
N LYS A 106 -13.67 -0.97 -2.90
CA LYS A 106 -14.75 -1.63 -2.13
C LYS A 106 -14.64 -1.35 -0.62
N HIS A 107 -13.44 -1.06 -0.15
CA HIS A 107 -13.13 -0.90 1.27
C HIS A 107 -12.88 0.56 1.62
N PHE A 108 -12.24 1.32 0.74
CA PHE A 108 -11.86 2.71 0.97
C PHE A 108 -12.19 3.57 -0.23
N ASP A 109 -12.85 4.70 0.00
CA ASP A 109 -13.03 5.74 -1.02
C ASP A 109 -11.77 6.61 -1.15
N TYR A 110 -10.97 6.69 -0.08
CA TYR A 110 -9.74 7.47 -0.02
C TYR A 110 -8.59 6.72 0.63
N LEU A 111 -7.36 7.02 0.22
CA LEU A 111 -6.14 6.65 0.93
C LEU A 111 -5.41 7.92 1.37
N VAL A 112 -4.77 7.88 2.54
CA VAL A 112 -3.99 9.00 3.07
C VAL A 112 -2.58 8.52 3.35
N THR A 113 -1.60 8.89 2.52
CA THR A 113 -0.19 8.56 2.79
C THR A 113 0.39 9.54 3.80
N ILE A 114 1.18 9.04 4.75
CA ILE A 114 1.84 9.82 5.81
C ILE A 114 3.27 9.30 5.95
N ASP A 115 4.23 10.21 6.09
CA ASP A 115 5.63 9.92 6.38
C ASP A 115 6.17 11.00 7.33
N PHE A 116 6.42 10.64 8.59
CA PHE A 116 6.84 11.62 9.59
C PHE A 116 8.35 11.84 9.57
N GLU A 117 8.77 13.10 9.51
CA GLU A 117 10.14 13.44 9.91
C GLU A 117 10.19 13.64 11.42
N CYS A 118 11.25 13.14 12.04
CA CYS A 118 11.43 13.19 13.48
C CYS A 118 12.82 13.72 13.87
N THR A 119 12.93 14.31 15.06
CA THR A 119 14.23 14.56 15.70
C THR A 119 15.05 13.27 15.73
N CYS A 120 16.34 13.33 15.43
CA CYS A 120 17.19 12.15 15.40
C CYS A 120 18.66 12.47 15.68
N GLN A 121 19.40 11.44 16.09
CA GLN A 121 20.85 11.48 16.26
C GLN A 121 21.47 10.27 15.57
N MET A 122 22.70 10.44 15.08
CA MET A 122 23.42 9.35 14.42
C MET A 122 23.69 8.21 15.42
N ALA A 123 23.33 6.97 15.03
CA ALA A 123 23.60 5.73 15.77
C ALA A 123 23.05 5.66 17.22
N ASN A 124 21.96 6.36 17.53
CA ASN A 124 21.31 6.30 18.85
C ASN A 124 19.94 5.61 18.78
N TYR A 125 19.90 4.31 19.10
CA TYR A 125 18.66 3.51 19.09
C TYR A 125 17.73 3.81 20.28
N ASP A 126 18.22 4.47 21.32
CA ASP A 126 17.45 4.84 22.51
C ASP A 126 17.08 6.33 22.53
N TYR A 127 16.96 6.94 21.35
CA TYR A 127 16.66 8.35 21.21
C TYR A 127 15.14 8.62 21.25
N PRO A 128 14.64 9.53 22.09
CA PRO A 128 13.22 9.90 22.15
C PRO A 128 12.84 10.79 20.96
N HIS A 129 12.64 10.17 19.79
CA HIS A 129 12.27 10.83 18.55
C HIS A 129 10.93 11.57 18.68
N GLU A 130 10.92 12.85 18.34
CA GLU A 130 9.71 13.67 18.27
C GLU A 130 9.40 14.04 16.83
N ILE A 131 8.13 13.97 16.43
CA ILE A 131 7.69 14.41 15.10
C ILE A 131 7.98 15.90 14.96
N ILE A 132 8.66 16.27 13.88
CA ILE A 132 9.01 17.66 13.50
C ILE A 132 8.45 18.08 12.14
N GLN A 133 7.96 17.13 11.34
CA GLN A 133 7.10 17.39 10.17
C GLN A 133 5.95 16.38 10.13
N PHE A 134 4.73 16.87 9.91
CA PHE A 134 3.51 16.09 9.80
C PHE A 134 2.87 16.31 8.43
N PRO A 135 3.28 15.55 7.41
CA PRO A 135 2.68 15.60 6.09
C PRO A 135 1.55 14.56 5.94
N ALA A 136 0.62 14.83 5.03
CA ALA A 136 -0.32 13.84 4.54
C ALA A 136 -0.73 14.13 3.10
N VAL A 137 -0.91 13.08 2.28
CA VAL A 137 -1.34 13.21 0.88
C VAL A 137 -2.61 12.38 0.66
N LEU A 138 -3.67 13.03 0.16
CA LEU A 138 -4.98 12.43 -0.06
C LEU A 138 -5.12 11.91 -1.48
N ILE A 139 -5.42 10.62 -1.61
CA ILE A 139 -5.71 9.96 -2.88
C ILE A 139 -7.19 9.60 -2.92
N GLU A 140 -7.88 10.00 -3.99
CA GLU A 140 -9.26 9.59 -4.25
C GLU A 140 -9.31 8.32 -5.11
N MET A 141 -10.06 7.30 -4.69
CA MET A 141 -10.10 6.01 -5.36
C MET A 141 -10.98 5.96 -6.62
N GLU A 142 -11.89 6.91 -6.81
CA GLU A 142 -12.66 7.03 -8.07
C GLU A 142 -11.78 7.53 -9.21
N SER A 143 -11.11 8.68 -9.00
CA SER A 143 -10.23 9.29 -10.00
C SER A 143 -8.82 8.68 -10.03
N LEU A 144 -8.42 7.95 -8.98
CA LEU A 144 -7.05 7.48 -8.75
C LEU A 144 -6.02 8.59 -8.86
N SER A 145 -6.35 9.74 -8.27
CA SER A 145 -5.53 10.94 -8.30
C SER A 145 -5.29 11.49 -6.89
N ILE A 146 -4.18 12.22 -6.75
CA ILE A 146 -3.92 13.02 -5.55
C ILE A 146 -4.81 14.26 -5.64
N ILE A 147 -5.63 14.50 -4.62
CA ILE A 147 -6.64 15.58 -4.64
C ILE A 147 -6.40 16.68 -3.59
N ASP A 148 -5.59 16.42 -2.56
CA ASP A 148 -5.22 17.42 -1.56
C ASP A 148 -3.96 16.97 -0.80
N THR A 149 -3.30 17.91 -0.14
CA THR A 149 -2.15 17.68 0.73
C THR A 149 -2.27 18.48 2.01
N PHE A 150 -1.76 17.93 3.11
CA PHE A 150 -1.54 18.61 4.38
C PHE A 150 -0.05 18.56 4.69
N ASP A 151 0.50 19.65 5.20
CA ASP A 151 1.89 19.71 5.65
C ASP A 151 2.03 20.74 6.75
N SER A 152 2.77 20.39 7.80
CA SER A 152 3.06 21.27 8.91
C SER A 152 4.35 20.83 9.59
N PHE A 153 5.23 21.78 9.89
CA PHE A 153 6.25 21.55 10.90
C PHE A 153 5.61 21.41 12.28
N VAL A 154 6.34 20.79 13.20
CA VAL A 154 5.92 20.56 14.58
C VAL A 154 7.05 20.97 15.51
N LYS A 155 6.72 21.72 16.55
CA LYS A 155 7.68 22.10 17.59
C LYS A 155 7.95 20.94 18.55
N PRO A 156 9.21 20.45 18.69
CA PRO A 156 9.56 19.43 19.66
C PRO A 156 9.67 20.02 21.08
N ASP A 157 9.27 19.24 22.08
CA ASP A 157 9.22 19.63 23.49
C ASP A 157 10.37 19.03 24.31
N ILE A 158 10.78 17.79 23.97
CA ILE A 158 11.80 17.03 24.71
C ILE A 158 13.20 17.41 24.21
N ASN A 159 13.38 17.46 22.89
CA ASN A 159 14.63 17.83 22.23
C ASN A 159 14.42 19.05 21.32
N PRO A 160 14.25 20.26 21.88
CA PRO A 160 13.91 21.46 21.11
C PRO A 160 15.01 21.91 20.15
N ILE A 161 16.27 21.57 20.43
CA ILE A 161 17.42 21.90 19.59
C ILE A 161 17.74 20.73 18.67
N LEU A 162 17.65 20.94 17.36
CA LEU A 162 17.90 19.91 16.37
C LEU A 162 19.39 19.57 16.30
N ASP A 163 19.68 18.28 16.23
CA ASP A 163 21.03 17.81 15.96
C ASP A 163 21.45 18.19 14.52
N PRO A 164 22.72 18.58 14.29
CA PRO A 164 23.20 18.87 12.93
C PRO A 164 23.00 17.72 11.95
N PHE A 165 23.08 16.45 12.41
CA PHE A 165 22.78 15.29 11.59
C PHE A 165 21.31 15.29 11.15
N CYS A 166 20.38 15.56 12.07
CA CYS A 166 18.95 15.63 11.78
C CYS A 166 18.66 16.71 10.73
N THR A 167 19.21 17.91 10.93
CA THR A 167 19.08 19.04 10.00
C THR A 167 19.64 18.68 8.62
N SER A 168 20.82 18.05 8.55
CA SER A 168 21.44 17.62 7.29
C SER A 168 20.61 16.57 6.56
N LEU A 169 20.04 15.61 7.31
CA LEU A 169 19.27 14.50 6.79
C LEU A 169 17.96 14.98 6.14
N CYS A 170 17.10 15.66 6.89
CA CYS A 170 15.77 16.07 6.41
C CYS A 170 15.75 17.46 5.75
N GLY A 171 16.73 18.32 6.07
CA GLY A 171 16.75 19.73 5.65
C GLY A 171 15.82 20.65 6.44
N ILE A 172 15.22 20.18 7.53
CA ILE A 172 14.43 21.01 8.43
C ILE A 172 15.39 21.83 9.29
N THR A 173 15.23 23.15 9.26
CA THR A 173 16.08 24.08 10.01
C THR A 173 15.55 24.30 11.44
N GLN A 174 16.41 24.79 12.32
CA GLN A 174 16.00 25.19 13.67
C GLN A 174 14.88 26.25 13.64
N GLU A 175 14.94 27.20 12.71
CA GLU A 175 13.91 28.24 12.54
C GLU A 175 12.54 27.63 12.17
N ASN A 176 12.53 26.55 11.37
CA ASN A 176 11.29 25.85 11.02
C ASN A 176 10.59 25.28 12.25
N VAL A 177 11.33 24.66 13.17
CA VAL A 177 10.74 24.06 14.38
C VAL A 177 10.49 25.07 15.50
N ASP A 178 11.30 26.13 15.60
CA ASP A 178 11.12 27.18 16.61
C ASP A 178 9.81 27.95 16.44
N SER A 179 9.47 28.22 15.17
CA SER A 179 8.26 28.92 14.73
C SER A 179 7.05 28.00 14.51
N ALA A 180 7.24 26.68 14.59
CA ALA A 180 6.19 25.72 14.36
C ALA A 180 5.13 25.70 15.48
N PRO A 181 3.87 25.34 15.14
CA PRO A 181 2.86 25.00 16.13
C PRO A 181 3.26 23.77 16.96
N SER A 182 2.65 23.64 18.14
CA SER A 182 2.75 22.44 18.96
C SER A 182 2.11 21.23 18.26
N PHE A 183 2.50 20.02 18.65
CA PHE A 183 1.92 18.79 18.10
C PHE A 183 0.39 18.74 18.24
N THR A 184 -0.16 19.16 19.38
CA THR A 184 -1.60 19.17 19.62
C THR A 184 -2.33 20.12 18.66
N GLU A 185 -1.76 21.28 18.37
CA GLU A 185 -2.31 22.21 17.37
C GLU A 185 -2.27 21.59 15.96
N VAL A 186 -1.16 20.94 15.58
CA VAL A 186 -1.02 20.26 14.28
C VAL A 186 -2.02 19.14 14.12
N VAL A 187 -2.23 18.29 15.14
CA VAL A 187 -3.25 17.23 15.10
C VAL A 187 -4.65 17.81 14.94
N ASN A 188 -4.95 18.94 15.58
CA ASN A 188 -6.24 19.63 15.41
C ASN A 188 -6.41 20.20 13.99
N LEU A 189 -5.35 20.77 13.41
CA LEU A 189 -5.35 21.21 12.01
C LEU A 189 -5.53 20.03 11.05
N PHE A 190 -4.86 18.91 11.33
CA PHE A 190 -4.99 17.68 10.57
C PHE A 190 -6.42 17.12 10.62
N TYR A 191 -7.07 17.08 11.79
CA TYR A 191 -8.48 16.69 11.90
C TYR A 191 -9.42 17.62 11.12
N LYS A 192 -9.17 18.93 11.11
CA LYS A 192 -9.93 19.88 10.28
C LYS A 192 -9.74 19.59 8.79
N TRP A 193 -8.51 19.28 8.38
CA TRP A 193 -8.20 18.90 7.00
C TRP A 193 -8.91 17.59 6.58
N LEU A 194 -8.90 16.55 7.43
CA LEU A 194 -9.69 15.33 7.20
C LEU A 194 -11.20 15.65 7.10
N GLY A 195 -11.69 16.57 7.95
CA GLY A 195 -13.08 17.01 7.98
C GLY A 195 -13.53 17.74 6.71
N LYS A 196 -12.66 18.52 6.06
CA LYS A 196 -12.92 19.20 4.78
C LYS A 196 -13.37 18.23 3.68
N HIS A 197 -12.88 16.98 3.74
CA HIS A 197 -13.16 15.91 2.78
C HIS A 197 -14.18 14.88 3.30
N ASN A 198 -14.80 15.15 4.45
CA ASN A 198 -15.73 14.25 5.16
C ASN A 198 -15.14 12.87 5.48
N LEU A 199 -13.81 12.73 5.62
CA LEU A 199 -13.18 11.42 5.83
C LEU A 199 -13.63 10.78 7.15
N GLY A 200 -14.12 9.54 7.08
CA GLY A 200 -14.69 8.82 8.22
C GLY A 200 -16.11 9.25 8.60
N LYS A 201 -16.70 10.20 7.87
CA LYS A 201 -18.09 10.67 8.01
C LYS A 201 -18.82 10.53 6.68
N GLY A 202 -20.15 10.61 6.68
CA GLY A 202 -20.95 10.63 5.44
C GLY A 202 -20.78 9.40 4.53
N GLY A 203 -20.23 8.29 5.04
CA GLY A 203 -19.93 7.09 4.26
C GLY A 203 -18.59 7.10 3.53
N HIS A 204 -17.78 8.17 3.62
CA HIS A 204 -16.46 8.26 2.99
C HIS A 204 -15.42 7.48 3.79
N LYS A 205 -15.14 6.24 3.37
CA LYS A 205 -14.20 5.36 4.04
C LYS A 205 -12.78 5.69 3.62
N PHE A 206 -11.83 5.61 4.55
CA PHE A 206 -10.44 5.83 4.22
C PHE A 206 -9.51 4.95 5.05
N ALA A 207 -8.24 4.88 4.64
CA ALA A 207 -7.17 4.25 5.39
C ALA A 207 -5.88 5.05 5.27
N PHE A 208 -5.10 5.06 6.35
CA PHE A 208 -3.73 5.57 6.32
C PHE A 208 -2.78 4.58 5.65
N VAL A 209 -1.77 5.10 4.99
CA VAL A 209 -0.73 4.34 4.31
C VAL A 209 0.65 4.87 4.72
N VAL A 210 1.56 3.99 5.13
CA VAL A 210 2.90 4.32 5.66
C VAL A 210 3.98 3.43 5.05
N ASP A 211 5.23 3.91 4.90
CA ASP A 211 6.38 3.10 4.44
C ASP A 211 7.11 2.40 5.59
N GLY A 212 6.40 1.49 6.25
CA GLY A 212 6.94 0.74 7.37
C GLY A 212 6.05 0.87 8.61
N TYR A 213 6.55 0.37 9.73
CA TYR A 213 5.80 0.39 10.98
C TYR A 213 6.13 1.63 11.84
N HIS A 214 7.25 2.33 11.59
CA HIS A 214 7.79 3.33 12.51
C HIS A 214 6.85 4.52 12.73
N ASP A 215 6.24 5.07 11.69
CA ASP A 215 5.39 6.27 11.78
C ASP A 215 4.31 6.15 12.84
N PHE A 216 3.53 5.07 12.77
CA PHE A 216 2.36 4.89 13.62
C PHE A 216 2.71 4.09 14.88
N TRP A 217 3.46 2.99 14.74
CA TRP A 217 3.81 2.17 15.90
C TRP A 217 4.80 2.87 16.83
N LYS A 218 5.80 3.59 16.31
CA LYS A 218 6.83 4.25 17.14
C LYS A 218 6.52 5.74 17.33
N PHE A 219 6.64 6.54 16.27
CA PHE A 219 6.72 8.00 16.40
C PHE A 219 5.41 8.61 16.92
N LEU A 220 4.29 8.33 16.26
CA LEU A 220 3.00 8.87 16.66
C LEU A 220 2.56 8.35 18.04
N GLN A 221 2.75 7.05 18.27
CA GLN A 221 2.44 6.45 19.57
C GLN A 221 3.28 7.07 20.70
N PHE A 222 4.59 7.22 20.48
CA PHE A 222 5.48 7.84 21.45
C PHE A 222 5.05 9.27 21.73
N LYS A 223 4.66 10.05 20.72
CA LYS A 223 4.23 11.43 20.94
C LYS A 223 3.00 11.49 21.84
N PHE A 224 1.95 10.72 21.57
CA PHE A 224 0.79 10.64 22.48
C PHE A 224 1.18 10.15 23.89
N PHE A 225 2.03 9.13 23.98
CA PHE A 225 2.51 8.60 25.26
C PHE A 225 3.28 9.65 26.07
N SER A 226 4.14 10.45 25.42
CA SER A 226 4.92 11.52 26.07
C SER A 226 4.05 12.66 26.62
N LEU A 227 2.87 12.88 26.01
CA LEU A 227 1.86 13.84 26.47
C LEU A 227 0.97 13.27 27.59
N GLY A 228 1.14 12.00 27.96
CA GLY A 228 0.23 11.30 28.88
C GLY A 228 -1.15 11.02 28.27
N GLU A 229 -1.26 11.08 26.94
CA GLU A 229 -2.51 10.90 26.21
C GLU A 229 -2.65 9.50 25.60
N ARG A 230 -3.89 9.05 25.42
CA ARG A 230 -4.17 7.81 24.68
C ARG A 230 -4.16 8.10 23.18
N MET A 231 -3.35 7.34 22.43
CA MET A 231 -3.36 7.40 20.96
C MET A 231 -4.77 7.09 20.42
N PRO A 232 -5.39 7.98 19.63
CA PRO A 232 -6.72 7.79 19.07
C PRO A 232 -6.84 6.49 18.25
N THR A 233 -7.98 5.81 18.35
CA THR A 233 -8.26 4.55 17.63
C THR A 233 -8.15 4.70 16.12
N LEU A 234 -8.41 5.91 15.60
CA LEU A 234 -8.25 6.27 14.20
C LEU A 234 -6.84 5.93 13.66
N PHE A 235 -5.81 6.11 14.47
CA PHE A 235 -4.42 5.84 14.08
C PHE A 235 -3.96 4.41 14.39
N ARG A 236 -4.82 3.55 14.94
CA ARG A 236 -4.43 2.21 15.39
C ARG A 236 -4.58 1.12 14.34
N SER A 237 -4.96 1.46 13.11
CA SER A 237 -5.07 0.50 12.00
C SER A 237 -4.69 1.20 10.71
N TYR A 238 -3.73 0.64 9.99
CA TYR A 238 -3.13 1.29 8.83
C TYR A 238 -2.61 0.27 7.82
N ILE A 239 -2.23 0.77 6.65
CA ILE A 239 -1.65 -0.01 5.57
C ILE A 239 -0.16 0.26 5.51
N ASN A 240 0.64 -0.74 5.81
CA ASN A 240 2.05 -0.74 5.50
C ASN A 240 2.22 -1.09 4.01
N MET A 241 2.53 -0.10 3.19
CA MET A 241 2.63 -0.31 1.74
C MET A 241 3.83 -1.17 1.37
N ARG A 242 4.93 -1.08 2.13
CA ARG A 242 6.13 -1.89 1.93
C ARG A 242 5.82 -3.38 2.00
N LYS A 243 5.04 -3.80 3.01
CA LYS A 243 4.60 -5.19 3.16
C LYS A 243 3.67 -5.62 2.02
N THR A 244 2.78 -4.74 1.61
CA THR A 244 1.90 -5.00 0.46
C THR A 244 2.73 -5.20 -0.81
N PHE A 245 3.73 -4.35 -1.03
CA PHE A 245 4.65 -4.44 -2.16
C PHE A 245 5.47 -5.73 -2.14
N GLU A 246 6.13 -6.05 -1.02
CA GLU A 246 6.93 -7.27 -0.85
C GLU A 246 6.11 -8.56 -1.10
N GLN A 247 4.84 -8.56 -0.69
CA GLN A 247 3.96 -9.73 -0.85
C GLN A 247 3.36 -9.90 -2.24
N LYS A 248 3.16 -8.80 -2.98
CA LYS A 248 2.32 -8.79 -4.20
C LYS A 248 3.07 -8.38 -5.46
N VAL A 249 4.23 -7.75 -5.33
CA VAL A 249 4.94 -7.12 -6.43
C VAL A 249 6.34 -7.72 -6.55
N ALA A 250 7.24 -7.38 -5.63
CA ALA A 250 8.64 -7.80 -5.69
C ALA A 250 9.30 -7.74 -4.31
N ILE A 251 10.34 -8.56 -4.11
CA ILE A 251 11.18 -8.51 -2.91
C ILE A 251 12.07 -7.27 -2.99
N LEU A 252 12.01 -6.41 -1.96
CA LEU A 252 12.87 -5.24 -1.86
C LEU A 252 14.30 -5.65 -1.48
N GLN A 253 15.27 -5.18 -2.25
CA GLN A 253 16.68 -5.44 -1.97
C GLN A 253 17.18 -4.51 -0.85
N ARG A 254 17.76 -5.09 0.19
CA ARG A 254 18.33 -4.33 1.32
C ARG A 254 19.83 -4.10 1.09
N GLY A 255 20.36 -3.02 1.68
CA GLY A 255 21.82 -2.80 1.76
C GLY A 255 22.50 -2.21 0.53
N ARG A 256 21.75 -1.61 -0.40
CA ARG A 256 22.30 -0.92 -1.59
C ARG A 256 22.34 0.61 -1.49
N GLY A 257 22.13 1.15 -0.29
CA GLY A 257 22.07 2.61 -0.07
C GLY A 257 20.78 3.29 -0.56
N LYS A 258 19.79 2.52 -1.05
CA LYS A 258 18.45 3.02 -1.42
C LYS A 258 17.43 2.75 -0.33
N THR A 259 16.53 3.71 -0.12
CA THR A 259 15.36 3.62 0.76
C THR A 259 14.29 2.65 0.23
N GLY A 260 13.27 2.36 1.04
CA GLY A 260 12.12 1.56 0.62
C GLY A 260 11.38 2.19 -0.57
N ILE A 261 11.07 3.47 -0.45
CA ILE A 261 10.43 4.31 -1.48
C ILE A 261 11.23 4.26 -2.79
N GLU A 262 12.54 4.55 -2.78
CA GLU A 262 13.36 4.55 -4.00
C GLU A 262 13.37 3.20 -4.72
N ASN A 263 13.48 2.09 -3.97
CA ASN A 263 13.44 0.75 -4.55
C ASN A 263 12.07 0.45 -5.20
N MET A 264 10.97 0.91 -4.60
CA MET A 264 9.62 0.76 -5.15
C MET A 264 9.40 1.63 -6.40
N LEU A 265 9.90 2.88 -6.40
CA LEU A 265 9.85 3.77 -7.56
C LEU A 265 10.64 3.19 -8.75
N GLU A 266 11.85 2.70 -8.50
CA GLU A 266 12.70 2.07 -9.52
C GLU A 266 12.00 0.87 -10.20
N HIS A 267 11.30 0.03 -9.42
CA HIS A 267 10.51 -1.07 -9.98
C HIS A 267 9.46 -0.59 -10.98
N TYR A 268 8.78 0.52 -10.67
CA TYR A 268 7.79 1.15 -11.55
C TYR A 268 8.39 2.10 -12.58
N LYS A 269 9.72 2.23 -12.66
CA LYS A 269 10.44 3.15 -13.55
C LYS A 269 10.00 4.60 -13.37
N LEU A 270 9.76 4.97 -12.11
CA LEU A 270 9.48 6.34 -11.71
C LEU A 270 10.71 6.96 -11.08
N ASP A 271 10.94 8.24 -11.35
CA ASP A 271 11.91 9.03 -10.62
C ASP A 271 11.30 9.56 -9.32
N PHE A 272 12.15 9.74 -8.30
CA PHE A 272 11.77 10.43 -7.08
C PHE A 272 11.46 11.90 -7.39
N ASP A 273 10.31 12.38 -6.92
CA ASP A 273 9.85 13.76 -7.11
C ASP A 273 10.05 14.56 -5.82
N GLY A 274 10.86 15.62 -5.88
CA GLY A 274 11.21 16.45 -4.72
C GLY A 274 12.52 16.02 -4.05
N LYS A 275 12.62 16.26 -2.74
CA LYS A 275 13.82 16.00 -1.93
C LYS A 275 13.62 14.79 -1.02
N LEU A 276 14.56 13.85 -1.05
CA LEU A 276 14.58 12.72 -0.13
C LEU A 276 14.69 13.21 1.33
N HIS A 277 13.94 12.58 2.24
CA HIS A 277 13.81 12.97 3.65
C HIS A 277 13.13 14.32 3.88
N ASN A 278 12.39 14.80 2.87
CA ASN A 278 11.34 15.78 3.09
C ASN A 278 10.02 15.02 3.19
N GLY A 279 9.37 15.06 4.35
CA GLY A 279 8.23 14.18 4.60
C GLY A 279 7.06 14.37 3.62
N LEU A 280 6.83 15.59 3.12
CA LEU A 280 5.77 15.82 2.13
C LEU A 280 6.13 15.21 0.77
N ASP A 281 7.37 15.34 0.34
CA ASP A 281 7.84 14.75 -0.91
C ASP A 281 7.86 13.22 -0.81
N ASP A 282 8.31 12.66 0.31
CA ASP A 282 8.25 11.21 0.57
C ASP A 282 6.80 10.70 0.57
N ALA A 283 5.88 11.37 1.29
CA ALA A 283 4.47 11.03 1.28
C ALA A 283 3.82 11.15 -0.11
N ARG A 284 4.26 12.11 -0.95
CA ARG A 284 3.80 12.26 -2.35
C ARG A 284 4.32 11.11 -3.22
N ASN A 285 5.58 10.71 -3.07
CA ASN A 285 6.15 9.58 -3.78
C ASN A 285 5.48 8.26 -3.36
N MET A 286 5.19 8.08 -2.09
CA MET A 286 4.36 6.97 -1.61
C MET A 286 2.99 6.96 -2.29
N ALA A 287 2.34 8.11 -2.43
CA ALA A 287 1.04 8.20 -3.11
C ALA A 287 1.13 7.80 -4.58
N ARG A 288 2.19 8.23 -5.29
CA ARG A 288 2.48 7.82 -6.67
C ARG A 288 2.67 6.30 -6.78
N ILE A 289 3.42 5.70 -5.86
CA ILE A 289 3.61 4.23 -5.80
C ILE A 289 2.27 3.54 -5.53
N CYS A 290 1.46 4.02 -4.59
CA CYS A 290 0.13 3.46 -4.30
C CYS A 290 -0.75 3.43 -5.55
N ILE A 291 -0.79 4.54 -6.30
CA ILE A 291 -1.54 4.64 -7.55
C ILE A 291 -1.02 3.62 -8.57
N GLU A 292 0.29 3.49 -8.76
CA GLU A 292 0.86 2.51 -9.71
C GLU A 292 0.62 1.06 -9.27
N MET A 293 0.76 0.74 -7.99
CA MET A 293 0.40 -0.57 -7.45
C MET A 293 -1.07 -0.91 -7.72
N ILE A 294 -1.95 0.07 -7.53
CA ILE A 294 -3.39 -0.07 -7.78
C ILE A 294 -3.70 -0.29 -9.27
N LYS A 295 -3.05 0.48 -10.17
CA LYS A 295 -3.14 0.28 -11.63
C LYS A 295 -2.66 -1.13 -12.03
N ASN A 296 -1.66 -1.64 -11.32
CA ASN A 296 -1.13 -3.00 -11.45
C ASN A 296 -1.91 -4.05 -10.64
N LYS A 297 -3.17 -3.75 -10.26
CA LYS A 297 -4.14 -4.68 -9.65
C LYS A 297 -3.78 -5.17 -8.25
N VAL A 298 -2.85 -4.48 -7.57
CA VAL A 298 -2.56 -4.71 -6.17
C VAL A 298 -3.68 -4.12 -5.32
N GLU A 299 -4.25 -4.95 -4.47
CA GLU A 299 -5.29 -4.54 -3.52
C GLU A 299 -4.64 -4.04 -2.22
N PHE A 300 -5.04 -2.85 -1.79
CA PHE A 300 -4.64 -2.28 -0.50
C PHE A 300 -5.66 -2.67 0.57
N ARG A 301 -5.15 -3.18 1.69
CA ARG A 301 -5.94 -3.63 2.84
C ARG A 301 -5.21 -3.24 4.12
N ILE A 302 -5.96 -3.00 5.20
CA ILE A 302 -5.34 -2.91 6.53
C ILE A 302 -4.59 -4.21 6.77
N ASN A 303 -3.29 -4.09 7.00
CA ASN A 303 -2.38 -5.22 7.19
C ASN A 303 -1.60 -5.10 8.52
N GLU A 304 -1.70 -3.97 9.21
CA GLU A 304 -1.09 -3.72 10.52
C GLU A 304 -2.06 -2.95 11.43
N ARG A 305 -2.03 -3.27 12.73
CA ARG A 305 -2.80 -2.59 13.76
C ARG A 305 -2.05 -2.54 15.10
N LEU A 306 -2.47 -1.62 15.97
CA LEU A 306 -1.96 -1.46 17.33
C LEU A 306 -3.01 -1.90 18.34
N ILE A 307 -2.60 -2.74 19.29
CA ILE A 307 -3.47 -3.30 20.33
C ILE A 307 -2.87 -3.15 21.72
N ASN A 308 -3.70 -3.16 22.76
CA ASN A 308 -3.22 -3.15 24.14
C ASN A 308 -2.30 -4.36 24.44
N LYS A 309 -1.14 -4.13 25.07
CA LYS A 309 -0.14 -5.17 25.39
C LYS A 309 -0.71 -6.40 26.11
N LYS A 310 -1.65 -6.20 27.03
CA LYS A 310 -2.33 -7.29 27.76
C LYS A 310 -2.97 -8.31 26.81
N LYS A 311 -3.59 -7.83 25.71
CA LYS A 311 -4.18 -8.69 24.67
C LYS A 311 -3.12 -9.30 23.76
N ALA A 312 -2.08 -8.56 23.42
CA ALA A 312 -1.01 -9.06 22.55
C ALA A 312 -0.32 -10.30 23.15
N ASN A 313 -0.11 -10.33 24.47
CA ASN A 313 0.46 -11.48 25.17
C ASN A 313 -0.42 -12.74 25.10
N GLN A 314 -1.73 -12.60 24.91
CA GLN A 314 -2.66 -13.72 24.76
C GLN A 314 -2.69 -14.26 23.32
N VAL A 315 -2.39 -13.41 22.32
CA VAL A 315 -2.60 -13.74 20.91
C VAL A 315 -1.36 -14.34 20.24
N GLN A 316 -0.15 -14.27 20.85
CA GLN A 316 1.12 -14.82 20.32
C GLN A 316 1.28 -14.69 18.78
N ARG A 317 1.20 -13.46 18.26
CA ARG A 317 1.39 -13.22 16.81
C ARG A 317 2.66 -12.42 16.50
N ALA A 318 3.23 -12.78 15.36
CA ALA A 318 4.59 -12.49 14.91
C ALA A 318 5.05 -11.03 15.11
N ASN A 319 6.31 -10.90 15.52
CA ASN A 319 7.02 -9.62 15.55
C ASN A 319 7.13 -9.07 14.10
N PRO A 320 7.09 -7.74 13.90
CA PRO A 320 7.36 -7.13 12.60
C PRO A 320 8.80 -7.36 12.14
N VAL A 321 9.70 -7.69 13.07
CA VAL A 321 11.12 -7.93 12.84
C VAL A 321 11.45 -9.39 13.16
N ASP A 322 11.99 -10.13 12.18
CA ASP A 322 12.74 -11.37 12.38
C ASP A 322 14.20 -10.98 12.68
N ASP A 323 14.53 -10.61 13.92
CA ASP A 323 15.93 -10.43 14.31
C ASP A 323 16.19 -10.80 15.78
N ASN A 324 17.24 -11.60 15.98
CA ASN A 324 17.72 -12.12 17.26
C ASN A 324 18.61 -11.14 18.05
N ASN A 325 18.75 -9.88 17.61
CA ASN A 325 19.67 -8.93 18.24
C ASN A 325 18.99 -8.08 19.32
N SER A 326 19.40 -8.24 20.58
CA SER A 326 18.91 -7.56 21.80
C SER A 326 19.03 -6.01 21.79
N GLN A 327 19.73 -5.46 20.79
CA GLN A 327 20.07 -4.03 20.66
C GLN A 327 19.41 -3.35 19.44
N SER A 328 18.27 -3.85 18.96
CA SER A 328 17.54 -3.18 17.88
C SER A 328 16.59 -2.10 18.43
N ASP A 329 16.46 -0.99 17.69
CA ASP A 329 15.48 0.09 17.94
C ASP A 329 14.09 -0.46 18.30
N PHE A 330 13.64 -1.45 17.52
CA PHE A 330 12.36 -2.10 17.73
C PHE A 330 12.23 -2.71 19.13
N GLN A 331 13.25 -3.41 19.62
CA GLN A 331 13.18 -4.10 20.90
C GLN A 331 13.21 -3.14 22.08
N VAL A 332 13.98 -2.05 21.99
CA VAL A 332 13.99 -0.99 23.00
C VAL A 332 12.59 -0.39 23.13
N TRP A 333 12.02 0.06 22.01
CA TRP A 333 10.74 0.77 22.01
C TRP A 333 9.53 -0.13 22.26
N ARG A 334 9.59 -1.40 21.85
CA ARG A 334 8.55 -2.40 22.18
C ARG A 334 8.33 -2.52 23.69
N GLN A 335 9.37 -2.40 24.51
CA GLN A 335 9.23 -2.51 25.96
C GLN A 335 8.58 -1.26 26.57
N ARG A 336 8.85 -0.08 26.00
CA ARG A 336 8.40 1.22 26.54
C ARG A 336 7.00 1.64 26.09
N LEU A 337 6.64 1.36 24.84
CA LEU A 337 5.39 1.85 24.25
C LEU A 337 4.15 1.08 24.76
N PRO A 338 3.02 1.75 25.04
CA PRO A 338 1.85 1.10 25.67
C PRO A 338 1.09 0.10 24.78
N LEU A 339 1.09 0.32 23.47
CA LEU A 339 0.45 -0.51 22.46
C LEU A 339 1.47 -1.42 21.77
N ALA A 340 1.05 -2.66 21.55
CA ALA A 340 1.77 -3.67 20.83
C ALA A 340 1.34 -3.69 19.36
N PHE A 341 2.31 -3.99 18.50
CA PHE A 341 2.10 -4.23 17.08
C PHE A 341 1.40 -5.57 16.83
N GLN A 342 0.48 -5.61 15.87
CA GLN A 342 -0.15 -6.83 15.38
C GLN A 342 -0.35 -6.78 13.86
N ARG A 343 0.00 -7.87 13.16
CA ARG A 343 -0.34 -8.05 11.75
C ARG A 343 -1.82 -8.41 11.59
N VAL A 344 -2.47 -7.83 10.59
CA VAL A 344 -3.84 -8.14 10.17
C VAL A 344 -3.79 -9.06 8.96
N THR A 345 -4.38 -10.25 9.09
CA THR A 345 -4.48 -11.21 7.99
C THR A 345 -5.56 -10.81 6.98
N GLN A 346 -5.51 -11.40 5.79
CA GLN A 346 -6.56 -11.20 4.79
C GLN A 346 -7.95 -11.62 5.31
N GLN A 347 -8.01 -12.68 6.11
CA GLN A 347 -9.26 -13.16 6.68
C GLN A 347 -9.82 -12.13 7.66
N GLU A 348 -9.03 -11.68 8.62
CA GLU A 348 -9.45 -10.68 9.62
C GLU A 348 -9.86 -9.36 8.98
N PHE A 349 -9.16 -8.93 7.93
CA PHE A 349 -9.56 -7.76 7.15
C PHE A 349 -10.95 -7.96 6.51
N SER A 350 -11.18 -9.14 5.92
CA SER A 350 -12.41 -9.43 5.18
C SER A 350 -13.62 -9.62 6.10
N THR A 351 -13.41 -10.17 7.31
CA THR A 351 -14.46 -10.37 8.32
C THR A 351 -14.72 -9.12 9.16
N GLY A 352 -13.80 -8.16 9.16
CA GLY A 352 -13.89 -6.96 9.99
C GLY A 352 -13.39 -7.16 11.42
N GLU A 353 -12.87 -8.35 11.77
CA GLU A 353 -12.31 -8.66 13.10
C GLU A 353 -11.20 -7.68 13.53
N TYR A 354 -10.50 -7.07 12.56
CA TYR A 354 -9.49 -6.06 12.85
C TYR A 354 -10.06 -4.77 13.46
N LEU A 355 -11.37 -4.54 13.36
CA LEU A 355 -12.06 -3.39 13.95
C LEU A 355 -12.45 -3.63 15.41
N ASP A 356 -12.46 -4.88 15.87
CA ASP A 356 -12.71 -5.19 17.28
C ASP A 356 -11.53 -4.70 18.11
N ASN A 357 -11.69 -3.49 18.65
CA ASN A 357 -10.80 -2.94 19.67
C ASN A 357 -11.07 -3.58 21.05
N GLY A 358 -12.12 -4.40 21.15
CA GLY A 358 -12.57 -5.15 22.31
C GLY A 358 -12.65 -4.29 23.56
N SER A 359 -13.77 -3.60 23.78
CA SER A 359 -14.38 -3.28 25.10
C SER A 359 -13.49 -2.91 26.32
N SER A 360 -12.22 -2.56 26.18
CA SER A 360 -11.28 -2.31 27.29
C SER A 360 -10.61 -0.95 27.19
N ASP A 361 -11.09 -0.09 26.28
CA ASP A 361 -10.65 1.30 26.18
C ASP A 361 -11.57 2.24 27.02
N GLU A 362 -12.59 1.68 27.71
CA GLU A 362 -13.56 2.39 28.57
C GLU A 362 -13.22 2.40 30.08
N GLU A 363 -12.08 1.85 30.51
CA GLU A 363 -11.59 1.99 31.89
C GLU A 363 -10.45 2.99 32.01
#